data_AF-A0A4U5NH28-F1
#
_entry.id   AF-A0A4U5NH28-F1
#
_cell.length_a   1.000
_cell.length_b   1.000
_cell.length_c   1.000
_cell.angle_alpha   90.00
_cell.angle_beta   90.00
_cell.angle_gamma   90.00
#
_symmetry.space_group_name_H-M   'P 1'
#
loop_
_entity.id
_entity.type
_entity.pdbx_description
1 polymer ?
#
loop_
_entity_poly.entity_id
_entity_poly.type
_entity_poly.pdbx_seq_one_letter_code
_entity_poly.pdbx_strand_id
1 'polypeptide(L)'
;MSAAEPQSPSLTGLPRLPQEVAEGVANQVQLKHVVTEEKNVLPTADDLSQEKQHYEFKTGIENFKRGQLKRTDTEEKQVLPTSEDVAAERQHVELKTGIEQFSPEKLRTVSTEEKVVLPSKEDIAKEKVPQQVAQFNHEELKHVEPSVKTGLPTPEEYAREKVKTMAAKYDHKDLKHIEPTIKTSVEVIDDSH
;
A
#
# COMPACT_ATOMS: atom_id res chain seq x y z
N MET A 1 15.08 -53.09 -61.80
CA MET A 1 15.49 -52.84 -60.40
C MET A 1 14.29 -53.15 -59.53
N SER A 2 14.22 -54.37 -58.98
CA SER A 2 13.10 -54.81 -58.12
C SER A 2 13.14 -54.09 -56.77
N ALA A 3 12.01 -53.50 -56.37
CA ALA A 3 11.79 -53.02 -55.01
C ALA A 3 11.23 -54.18 -54.16
N ALA A 4 11.83 -54.41 -52.99
CA ALA A 4 11.48 -55.50 -52.08
C ALA A 4 10.14 -55.24 -51.38
N GLU A 5 9.26 -56.24 -51.36
CA GLU A 5 7.96 -56.22 -50.69
C GLU A 5 8.11 -56.22 -49.14
N PRO A 6 7.19 -55.58 -48.41
CA PRO A 6 7.23 -55.53 -46.94
C PRO A 6 6.89 -56.88 -46.30
N GLN A 7 7.84 -57.46 -45.56
CA GLN A 7 7.62 -58.70 -44.81
C GLN A 7 6.75 -58.44 -43.57
N SER A 8 5.67 -59.22 -43.41
CA SER A 8 4.77 -59.19 -42.27
C SER A 8 5.50 -59.66 -40.99
N PRO A 9 5.29 -59.03 -39.82
CA PRO A 9 5.97 -59.41 -38.60
C PRO A 9 5.56 -60.83 -38.16
N SER A 10 6.54 -61.70 -37.90
CA SER A 10 6.29 -63.07 -37.41
C SER A 10 5.98 -63.07 -35.91
N LEU A 11 5.17 -64.05 -35.47
CA LEU A 11 4.74 -64.22 -34.06
C LEU A 11 5.89 -64.39 -33.04
N THR A 12 7.12 -64.56 -33.50
CA THR A 12 8.31 -64.72 -32.65
C THR A 12 8.88 -63.40 -32.13
N GLY A 13 8.43 -62.25 -32.66
CA GLY A 13 8.96 -60.92 -32.32
C GLY A 13 8.08 -60.03 -31.43
N LEU A 14 6.88 -60.47 -31.03
CA LEU A 14 5.99 -59.68 -30.16
C LEU A 14 6.28 -59.98 -28.69
N PRO A 15 6.27 -58.96 -27.79
CA PRO A 15 6.40 -59.17 -26.36
C PRO A 15 5.27 -60.06 -25.86
N ARG A 16 5.61 -61.21 -25.26
CA ARG A 16 4.63 -62.11 -24.66
C ARG A 16 4.29 -61.65 -23.24
N LEU A 17 3.02 -61.77 -22.89
CA LEU A 17 2.57 -61.59 -21.51
C LEU A 17 3.34 -62.58 -20.61
N PRO A 18 3.78 -62.15 -19.41
CA PRO A 18 4.37 -63.07 -18.43
C PRO A 18 3.43 -64.24 -18.18
N GLN A 19 3.98 -65.45 -18.11
CA GLN A 19 3.20 -66.69 -18.07
C GLN A 19 2.18 -66.70 -16.92
N GLU A 20 2.54 -66.15 -15.76
CA GLU A 20 1.65 -66.02 -14.59
C GLU A 20 0.38 -65.19 -14.87
N VAL A 21 0.51 -64.09 -15.63
CA VAL A 21 -0.62 -63.22 -15.97
C VAL A 21 -1.48 -63.88 -17.05
N ALA A 22 -0.84 -64.55 -18.02
CA ALA A 22 -1.54 -65.29 -19.05
C ALA A 22 -2.36 -66.44 -18.46
N GLU A 23 -1.80 -67.21 -17.53
CA GLU A 23 -2.52 -68.27 -16.81
C GLU A 23 -3.61 -67.69 -15.89
N GLY A 24 -3.35 -66.58 -15.20
CA GLY A 24 -4.33 -65.91 -14.34
C GLY A 24 -5.57 -65.39 -15.06
N VAL A 25 -5.43 -64.92 -16.31
CA VAL A 25 -6.53 -64.45 -17.16
C VAL A 25 -7.19 -65.58 -17.96
N ALA A 26 -6.44 -66.63 -18.33
CA ALA A 26 -6.99 -67.80 -19.02
C ALA A 26 -7.90 -68.63 -18.12
N ASN A 27 -7.67 -68.60 -16.81
CA ASN A 27 -8.57 -69.19 -15.83
C ASN A 27 -9.86 -68.34 -15.73
N GLN A 28 -11.02 -68.99 -15.83
CA GLN A 28 -12.32 -68.32 -15.76
C GLN A 28 -12.52 -67.65 -14.39
N VAL A 29 -12.19 -66.36 -14.28
CA VAL A 29 -12.42 -65.56 -13.07
C VAL A 29 -13.93 -65.39 -12.88
N GLN A 30 -14.48 -65.99 -11.84
CA GLN A 30 -15.88 -65.77 -11.45
C GLN A 30 -15.99 -64.39 -10.78
N LEU A 31 -16.35 -63.39 -11.57
CA LEU A 31 -16.74 -62.08 -11.03
C LEU A 31 -18.07 -62.23 -10.29
N LYS A 32 -18.23 -61.50 -9.17
CA LYS A 32 -19.51 -61.47 -8.45
C LYS A 32 -20.57 -60.91 -9.39
N HIS A 33 -21.66 -61.65 -9.59
CA HIS A 33 -22.80 -61.16 -10.36
C HIS A 33 -23.41 -59.95 -9.63
N VAL A 34 -23.42 -58.79 -10.26
CA VAL A 34 -24.11 -57.59 -9.77
C VAL A 34 -25.45 -57.50 -10.50
N VAL A 35 -26.55 -57.61 -9.78
CA VAL A 35 -27.90 -57.37 -10.31
C VAL A 35 -28.06 -55.86 -10.46
N THR A 36 -28.24 -55.38 -11.69
CA THR A 36 -28.57 -53.98 -11.96
C THR A 36 -30.08 -53.78 -11.81
N GLU A 37 -30.51 -52.99 -10.82
CA GLU A 37 -31.91 -52.58 -10.67
C GLU A 37 -32.16 -51.26 -11.40
N GLU A 38 -33.00 -51.27 -12.45
CA GLU A 38 -33.52 -50.07 -13.08
C GLU A 38 -34.62 -49.47 -12.19
N LYS A 39 -34.35 -48.32 -11.56
CA LYS A 39 -35.32 -47.61 -10.73
C LYS A 39 -36.19 -46.71 -11.61
N ASN A 40 -37.20 -47.29 -12.26
CA ASN A 40 -38.27 -46.52 -12.88
C ASN A 40 -39.26 -46.06 -11.81
N VAL A 41 -39.03 -44.88 -11.25
CA VAL A 41 -39.98 -44.23 -10.35
C VAL A 41 -41.12 -43.63 -11.19
N LEU A 42 -42.35 -43.92 -10.80
CA LEU A 42 -43.51 -43.28 -11.39
C LEU A 42 -43.60 -41.83 -10.88
N PRO A 43 -44.11 -40.90 -11.68
CA PRO A 43 -44.41 -39.55 -11.21
C PRO A 43 -45.28 -39.59 -9.97
N THR A 44 -44.93 -38.76 -8.99
CA THR A 44 -45.68 -38.59 -7.74
C THR A 44 -46.92 -37.74 -8.01
N ALA A 45 -47.91 -37.80 -7.10
CA ALA A 45 -49.05 -36.88 -7.14
C ALA A 45 -48.61 -35.41 -7.14
N ASP A 46 -47.53 -35.08 -6.43
CA ASP A 46 -46.95 -33.74 -6.40
C ASP A 46 -46.41 -33.33 -7.78
N ASP A 47 -45.71 -34.23 -8.49
CA ASP A 47 -45.16 -33.96 -9.83
C ASP A 47 -46.28 -33.60 -10.83
N LEU A 48 -47.39 -34.34 -10.79
CA LEU A 48 -48.58 -34.08 -11.61
C LEU A 48 -49.26 -32.76 -11.23
N SER A 49 -49.30 -32.42 -9.95
CA SER A 49 -49.91 -31.17 -9.48
C SER A 49 -49.10 -29.94 -9.95
N GLN A 50 -47.76 -30.03 -9.88
CA GLN A 50 -46.88 -28.98 -10.35
C GLN A 50 -46.96 -28.82 -11.86
N GLU A 51 -46.99 -29.92 -12.61
CA GLU A 51 -47.13 -29.89 -14.06
C GLU A 51 -48.46 -29.23 -14.47
N LYS A 52 -49.56 -29.59 -13.80
CA LYS A 52 -50.87 -28.98 -14.03
C LYS A 52 -50.86 -27.48 -13.75
N GLN A 53 -50.31 -27.06 -12.60
CA GLN A 53 -50.22 -25.64 -12.24
C GLN A 53 -49.38 -24.86 -13.27
N HIS A 54 -48.25 -25.42 -13.71
CA HIS A 54 -47.39 -24.82 -14.71
C HIS A 54 -48.08 -24.70 -16.08
N TYR A 55 -48.85 -25.72 -16.48
CA TYR A 55 -49.65 -25.68 -17.70
C TYR A 55 -50.71 -24.58 -17.62
N GLU A 56 -51.50 -24.55 -16.54
CA GLU A 56 -52.53 -23.52 -16.33
C GLU A 56 -51.94 -22.10 -16.34
N PHE A 57 -50.78 -21.90 -15.71
CA PHE A 57 -50.08 -20.63 -15.71
C PHE A 57 -49.65 -20.20 -17.13
N LYS A 58 -49.03 -21.11 -17.89
CA LYS A 58 -48.63 -20.85 -19.28
C LYS A 58 -49.81 -20.51 -20.16
N THR A 59 -50.87 -21.31 -20.11
CA THR A 59 -52.10 -21.06 -20.86
C THR A 59 -52.76 -19.75 -20.46
N GLY A 60 -52.71 -19.39 -19.17
CA GLY A 60 -53.19 -18.10 -18.67
C GLY A 60 -52.44 -16.91 -19.26
N ILE A 61 -51.12 -16.99 -19.38
CA ILE A 61 -50.28 -15.96 -20.00
C ILE A 61 -50.51 -15.90 -21.51
N GLU A 62 -50.52 -17.04 -22.19
CA GLU A 62 -50.69 -17.11 -23.65
C GLU A 62 -52.03 -16.51 -24.09
N ASN A 63 -53.09 -16.77 -23.32
CA ASN A 63 -54.43 -16.25 -23.58
C ASN A 63 -54.71 -14.90 -22.91
N PHE A 64 -53.72 -14.30 -22.25
CA PHE A 64 -53.90 -13.03 -21.55
C PHE A 64 -54.23 -11.90 -22.54
N LYS A 65 -55.41 -11.30 -22.40
CA LYS A 65 -55.82 -10.18 -23.25
C LYS A 65 -55.23 -8.89 -22.71
N ARG A 66 -54.25 -8.32 -23.43
CA ARG A 66 -53.63 -7.01 -23.11
C ARG A 66 -54.64 -5.88 -22.81
N GLY A 67 -55.84 -5.94 -23.37
CA GLY A 67 -56.91 -4.96 -23.11
C GLY A 67 -57.50 -4.99 -21.70
N GLN A 68 -57.18 -6.01 -20.89
CA GLN A 68 -57.54 -6.09 -19.48
C GLN A 68 -56.58 -5.28 -18.58
N LEU A 69 -55.42 -4.88 -19.11
CA LEU A 69 -54.51 -3.99 -18.39
C LEU A 69 -55.15 -2.61 -18.22
N LYS A 70 -55.01 -2.04 -17.02
CA LYS A 70 -55.42 -0.67 -16.77
C LYS A 70 -54.59 0.27 -17.65
N ARG A 71 -55.27 1.18 -18.35
CA ARG A 71 -54.60 2.30 -19.03
C ARG A 71 -53.85 3.10 -17.97
N THR A 72 -52.56 3.30 -18.21
CA THR A 72 -51.71 4.19 -17.43
C THR A 72 -51.29 5.29 -18.38
N ASP A 73 -51.51 6.54 -18.01
CA ASP A 73 -51.07 7.69 -18.77
C ASP A 73 -49.58 7.92 -18.49
N THR A 74 -48.76 7.90 -19.53
CA THR A 74 -47.33 8.18 -19.43
C THR A 74 -47.13 9.65 -19.79
N GLU A 75 -46.61 10.45 -18.86
CA GLU A 75 -46.16 11.81 -19.16
C GLU A 75 -44.68 11.81 -19.55
N GLU A 76 -44.39 12.17 -20.80
CA GLU A 76 -43.03 12.43 -21.27
C GLU A 76 -42.65 13.88 -20.95
N LYS A 77 -41.78 14.07 -19.94
CA LYS A 77 -41.23 15.39 -19.62
C LYS A 77 -40.06 15.72 -20.53
N GLN A 78 -40.35 16.24 -21.72
CA GLN A 78 -39.35 16.87 -22.57
C GLN A 78 -39.15 18.33 -22.13
N VAL A 79 -38.10 18.59 -21.34
CA VAL A 79 -37.68 19.97 -21.02
C VAL A 79 -36.83 20.52 -22.15
N LEU A 80 -37.19 21.72 -22.62
CA LEU A 80 -36.37 22.48 -23.55
C LEU A 80 -35.13 23.02 -22.81
N PRO A 81 -34.00 23.21 -23.51
CA PRO A 81 -32.86 23.93 -22.95
C PRO A 81 -33.30 25.28 -22.40
N THR A 82 -32.79 25.62 -21.22
CA THR A 82 -33.06 26.92 -20.59
C THR A 82 -32.30 28.04 -21.30
N SER A 83 -32.67 29.28 -21.02
CA SER A 83 -31.90 30.43 -21.52
C SER A 83 -30.46 30.44 -20.99
N GLU A 84 -30.22 29.85 -19.82
CA GLU A 84 -28.88 29.73 -19.23
C GLU A 84 -28.03 28.73 -20.01
N ASP A 85 -28.59 27.57 -20.37
CA ASP A 85 -27.91 26.56 -21.18
C ASP A 85 -27.44 27.12 -22.53
N VAL A 86 -28.31 27.91 -23.18
CA VAL A 86 -27.98 28.56 -24.46
C VAL A 86 -26.91 29.64 -24.29
N ALA A 87 -26.95 30.39 -23.19
CA ALA A 87 -25.95 31.42 -22.91
C ALA A 87 -24.57 30.80 -22.61
N ALA A 88 -24.53 29.74 -21.82
CA ALA A 88 -23.32 29.00 -21.51
C ALA A 88 -22.68 28.41 -22.78
N GLU A 89 -23.49 27.79 -23.65
CA GLU A 89 -22.99 27.25 -24.92
C GLU A 89 -22.42 28.36 -25.82
N ARG A 90 -23.09 29.52 -25.91
CA ARG A 90 -22.59 30.66 -26.68
C ARG A 90 -21.24 31.16 -26.15
N GLN A 91 -21.09 31.32 -24.84
CA GLN A 91 -19.83 31.75 -24.22
C GLN A 91 -18.70 30.76 -24.50
N HIS A 92 -19.00 29.46 -24.41
CA HIS A 92 -18.02 28.40 -24.67
C HIS A 92 -17.57 28.38 -26.13
N VAL A 93 -18.50 28.51 -27.07
CA VAL A 93 -18.19 28.64 -28.50
C VAL A 93 -17.34 29.89 -28.76
N GLU A 94 -17.73 31.04 -28.23
CA GLU A 94 -16.98 32.29 -28.39
C GLU A 94 -15.55 32.16 -27.86
N LEU A 95 -15.36 31.59 -26.67
CA LEU A 95 -14.03 31.35 -26.11
C LEU A 95 -13.16 30.45 -27.00
N LYS A 96 -13.71 29.33 -27.48
CA LYS A 96 -12.99 28.42 -28.38
C LYS A 96 -12.58 29.12 -29.66
N THR A 97 -13.50 29.82 -30.31
CA THR A 97 -13.20 30.55 -31.54
C THR A 97 -12.16 31.65 -31.32
N GLY A 98 -12.20 32.35 -30.18
CA GLY A 98 -11.20 33.33 -29.79
C GLY A 98 -9.80 32.74 -29.63
N ILE A 99 -9.69 31.53 -29.06
CA ILE A 99 -8.40 30.80 -28.92
C ILE A 99 -7.91 30.30 -30.28
N GLU A 100 -8.79 29.71 -31.09
CA GLU A 100 -8.44 29.21 -32.44
C GLU A 100 -7.94 30.31 -33.36
N GLN A 101 -8.53 31.51 -33.25
CA GLN A 101 -8.16 32.68 -34.05
C GLN A 101 -7.07 33.55 -33.40
N PHE A 102 -6.56 33.15 -32.22
CA PHE A 102 -5.55 33.93 -31.52
C PHE A 102 -4.21 33.87 -32.25
N SER A 103 -3.75 35.01 -32.76
CA SER A 103 -2.41 35.13 -33.34
C SER A 103 -1.36 35.26 -32.23
N PRO A 104 -0.31 34.40 -32.20
CA PRO A 104 0.77 34.48 -31.23
C PRO A 104 1.58 35.78 -31.35
N GLU A 105 1.49 36.51 -32.46
CA GLU A 105 2.11 37.83 -32.64
C GLU A 105 1.52 38.88 -31.69
N LYS A 106 0.32 38.65 -31.16
CA LYS A 106 -0.31 39.51 -30.14
C LYS A 106 0.30 39.30 -28.75
N LEU A 107 1.13 38.26 -28.55
CA LEU A 107 1.83 38.03 -27.31
C LEU A 107 3.01 39.00 -27.19
N ARG A 108 3.20 39.56 -25.99
CA ARG A 108 4.40 40.34 -25.69
C ARG A 108 5.61 39.43 -25.75
N THR A 109 6.58 39.77 -26.59
CA THR A 109 7.86 39.06 -26.62
C THR A 109 8.65 39.40 -25.36
N VAL A 110 9.08 38.38 -24.63
CA VAL A 110 9.99 38.51 -23.48
C VAL A 110 11.31 37.88 -23.88
N SER A 111 12.39 38.64 -23.76
CA SER A 111 13.75 38.11 -23.97
C SER A 111 14.17 37.35 -22.71
N THR A 112 14.34 36.04 -22.83
CA THR A 112 14.87 35.20 -21.76
C THR A 112 16.39 35.18 -21.84
N GLU A 113 17.07 35.87 -20.91
CA GLU A 113 18.53 35.78 -20.76
C GLU A 113 18.88 34.57 -19.89
N GLU A 114 19.54 33.56 -20.48
CA GLU A 114 20.14 32.45 -19.74
C GLU A 114 21.44 32.94 -19.08
N LYS A 115 21.45 33.09 -17.76
CA LYS A 115 22.66 33.47 -17.02
C LYS A 115 23.60 32.27 -16.86
N VAL A 116 24.41 32.00 -17.87
CA VAL A 116 25.56 31.10 -17.76
C VAL A 116 26.70 31.85 -17.05
N VAL A 117 26.69 31.86 -15.73
CA VAL A 117 27.84 32.34 -14.95
C VAL A 117 28.88 31.23 -14.86
N LEU A 118 30.11 31.53 -15.24
CA LEU A 118 31.23 30.62 -15.01
C LEU A 118 31.45 30.45 -13.50
N PRO A 119 31.82 29.25 -13.02
CA PRO A 119 32.18 29.04 -11.63
C PRO A 119 33.23 30.05 -11.17
N SER A 120 33.03 30.64 -9.99
CA SER A 120 34.00 31.58 -9.43
C SER A 120 35.27 30.85 -8.97
N LYS A 121 36.36 31.60 -8.75
CA LYS A 121 37.59 31.04 -8.16
C LYS A 121 37.33 30.41 -6.78
N GLU A 122 36.38 30.94 -6.02
CA GLU A 122 35.98 30.40 -4.72
C GLU A 122 35.22 29.08 -4.87
N ASP A 123 34.34 28.96 -5.88
CA ASP A 123 33.60 27.73 -6.15
C ASP A 123 34.56 26.61 -6.54
N ILE A 124 35.53 26.92 -7.41
CA ILE A 124 36.59 25.98 -7.81
C ILE A 124 37.47 25.60 -6.62
N ALA A 125 37.79 26.56 -5.74
CA ALA A 125 38.59 26.28 -4.55
C ALA A 125 37.84 25.36 -3.57
N LYS A 126 36.55 25.62 -3.32
CA LYS A 126 35.69 24.77 -2.48
C LYS A 126 35.61 23.34 -3.02
N GLU A 127 35.47 23.17 -4.34
CA GLU A 127 35.43 21.86 -4.98
C GLU A 127 36.76 21.09 -4.89
N LYS A 128 37.90 21.81 -4.87
CA LYS A 128 39.23 21.19 -4.73
C LYS A 128 39.58 20.73 -3.32
N VAL A 129 38.95 21.27 -2.28
CA VAL A 129 39.26 20.91 -0.88
C VAL A 129 39.05 19.41 -0.61
N PRO A 130 37.92 18.77 -0.96
CA PRO A 130 37.74 17.33 -0.76
C PRO A 130 38.82 16.48 -1.45
N GLN A 131 39.27 16.86 -2.64
CA GLN A 131 40.34 16.15 -3.36
C GLN A 131 41.69 16.26 -2.63
N GLN A 132 42.01 17.45 -2.10
CA GLN A 132 43.22 17.67 -1.31
C GLN A 132 43.19 16.90 0.01
N VAL A 133 42.04 16.86 0.68
CA VAL A 133 41.86 16.07 1.91
C VAL A 133 42.01 14.57 1.62
N ALA A 134 41.48 14.08 0.49
CA ALA A 134 41.63 12.68 0.10
C ALA A 134 43.09 12.29 -0.23
N GLN A 135 43.89 13.23 -0.71
CA GLN A 135 45.31 13.02 -1.05
C GLN A 135 46.27 13.38 0.10
N PHE A 136 45.74 13.75 1.26
CA PHE A 136 46.54 14.18 2.40
C PHE A 136 47.37 13.03 2.98
N ASN A 137 48.70 13.16 2.94
CA ASN A 137 49.62 12.19 3.52
C ASN A 137 49.79 12.43 5.03
N HIS A 138 49.21 11.57 5.85
CA HIS A 138 49.29 11.64 7.31
C HIS A 138 50.68 11.28 7.87
N GLU A 139 51.54 10.61 7.08
CA GLU A 139 52.88 10.21 7.52
C GLU A 139 53.86 11.40 7.61
N GLU A 140 53.55 12.51 6.93
CA GLU A 140 54.32 13.76 7.02
C GLU A 140 53.95 14.61 8.26
N LEU A 141 52.91 14.21 9.01
CA LEU A 141 52.56 14.89 10.25
C LEU A 141 53.67 14.71 11.27
N LYS A 142 54.20 15.83 11.77
CA LYS A 142 55.18 15.83 12.85
C LYS A 142 54.55 15.23 14.10
N HIS A 143 55.19 14.20 14.65
CA HIS A 143 54.80 13.64 15.93
C HIS A 143 54.84 14.73 17.02
N VAL A 144 53.74 14.84 17.77
CA VAL A 144 53.62 15.67 18.96
C VAL A 144 53.10 14.77 20.06
N GLU A 145 53.83 14.70 21.17
CA GLU A 145 53.33 14.04 22.39
C GLU A 145 52.34 14.99 23.09
N PRO A 146 51.04 14.62 23.19
CA PRO A 146 50.07 15.45 23.90
C PRO A 146 50.33 15.35 25.41
N SER A 147 50.77 16.45 26.03
CA SER A 147 50.86 16.54 27.48
C SER A 147 49.48 16.78 28.10
N VAL A 148 48.83 15.73 28.59
CA VAL A 148 47.61 15.85 29.38
C VAL A 148 48.01 16.10 30.83
N LYS A 149 47.93 17.35 31.29
CA LYS A 149 48.14 17.68 32.71
C LYS A 149 46.91 17.25 33.52
N THR A 150 46.90 16.02 34.01
CA THR A 150 45.98 15.62 35.08
C THR A 150 46.53 16.13 36.41
N GLY A 151 46.06 17.29 36.86
CA GLY A 151 46.34 17.74 38.23
C GLY A 151 45.65 16.82 39.23
N LEU A 152 46.37 16.36 40.27
CA LEU A 152 45.69 15.77 41.43
C LEU A 152 44.81 16.85 42.07
N PRO A 153 43.60 16.50 42.56
CA PRO A 153 42.77 17.45 43.30
C PRO A 153 43.58 18.07 44.43
N THR A 154 43.44 19.38 44.62
CA THR A 154 44.10 20.05 45.75
C THR A 154 43.57 19.48 47.08
N PRO A 155 44.35 19.55 48.17
CA PRO A 155 43.89 19.10 49.48
C PRO A 155 42.57 19.79 49.90
N GLU A 156 42.37 21.04 49.48
CA GLU A 156 41.15 21.79 49.75
C GLU A 156 39.95 21.30 48.92
N GLU A 157 40.13 21.00 47.63
CA GLU A 157 39.09 20.39 46.80
C GLU A 157 38.69 19.02 47.33
N TYR A 158 39.67 18.20 47.72
CA TYR A 158 39.43 16.89 48.32
C TYR A 158 38.68 17.01 49.66
N ALA A 159 39.07 17.96 50.50
CA ALA A 159 38.39 18.21 51.77
C ALA A 159 36.94 18.70 51.55
N ARG A 160 36.72 19.61 50.60
CA ARG A 160 35.38 20.09 50.21
C ARG A 160 34.51 18.94 49.72
N GLU A 161 35.05 18.05 48.89
CA GLU A 161 34.32 16.87 48.42
C GLU A 161 33.97 15.91 49.57
N LYS A 162 34.91 15.66 50.49
CA LYS A 162 34.66 14.86 51.69
C LYS A 162 33.56 15.44 52.58
N VAL A 163 33.58 16.75 52.84
CA VAL A 163 32.55 17.41 53.65
C VAL A 163 31.20 17.34 52.93
N LYS A 164 31.17 17.57 51.62
CA LYS A 164 29.95 17.48 50.81
C LYS A 164 29.33 16.09 50.85
N THR A 165 30.15 15.05 50.76
CA THR A 165 29.70 13.66 50.84
C THR A 165 29.28 13.25 52.26
N MET A 166 29.91 13.79 53.30
CA MET A 166 29.47 13.58 54.69
C MET A 166 28.13 14.27 54.98
N ALA A 167 27.96 15.52 54.55
CA ALA A 167 26.69 16.26 54.70
C ALA A 167 25.53 15.55 54.01
N ALA A 168 25.77 14.96 52.83
CA ALA A 168 24.76 14.20 52.10
C ALA A 168 24.30 12.92 52.84
N LYS A 169 25.10 12.40 53.78
CA LYS A 169 24.80 11.17 54.54
C LYS A 169 24.41 11.43 56.00
N TYR A 170 24.20 12.68 56.37
CA TYR A 170 23.89 13.07 57.74
C TYR A 170 22.46 12.65 58.14
N ASP A 171 22.30 11.97 59.28
CA ASP A 171 20.99 11.58 59.82
C ASP A 171 20.39 12.76 60.62
N HIS A 172 19.22 13.22 60.18
CA HIS A 172 18.53 14.36 60.79
C HIS A 172 17.73 13.99 62.05
N LYS A 173 17.66 12.70 62.44
CA LYS A 173 16.90 12.27 63.62
C LYS A 173 17.41 12.84 64.95
N ASP A 174 18.70 13.16 65.02
CA ASP A 174 19.32 13.75 66.21
C ASP A 174 19.22 15.29 66.25
N LEU A 175 18.65 15.91 65.20
CA LEU A 175 18.41 17.35 65.19
C LEU A 175 17.24 17.69 66.11
N LYS A 176 17.52 18.52 67.11
CA LYS A 176 16.49 19.12 67.94
C LYS A 176 15.59 20.00 67.07
N HIS A 177 14.30 19.69 67.03
CA HIS A 177 13.32 20.61 66.45
C HIS A 177 13.25 21.87 67.31
N ILE A 178 13.51 23.01 66.69
CA ILE A 178 13.25 24.35 67.23
C ILE A 178 12.19 24.97 66.33
N GLU A 179 11.08 25.40 66.92
CA GLU A 179 10.08 26.17 66.20
C GLU A 179 10.64 27.57 65.90
N PRO A 180 10.68 28.00 64.63
CA PRO A 180 11.17 29.32 64.28
C PRO A 180 10.24 30.39 64.84
N THR A 181 10.76 31.27 65.71
CA THR A 181 10.06 32.47 66.14
C THR A 181 10.13 33.52 65.03
N ILE A 182 9.06 33.63 64.23
CA ILE A 182 8.92 34.69 63.23
C ILE A 182 8.54 35.98 63.96
N LYS A 183 9.48 36.92 64.10
CA LYS A 183 9.18 38.27 64.58
C LYS A 183 8.44 39.01 63.46
N THR A 184 7.13 39.19 63.59
CA THR A 184 6.28 39.90 62.63
C THR A 184 6.16 41.41 62.92
N SER A 185 6.86 41.93 63.93
CA SER A 185 6.91 43.36 64.21
C SER A 185 7.87 44.05 63.23
N VAL A 186 7.31 44.63 62.17
CA VAL A 186 7.98 45.67 61.37
C VAL A 186 7.93 46.96 62.20
N GLU A 187 9.04 47.35 62.80
CA GLU A 187 9.18 48.70 63.35
C GLU A 187 9.22 49.68 62.17
N VAL A 188 8.09 50.35 61.92
CA VAL A 188 8.04 51.47 60.97
C VAL A 188 8.74 52.64 61.65
N ILE A 189 9.95 52.95 61.19
CA ILE A 189 10.64 54.19 61.53
C ILE A 189 9.92 55.30 60.75
N ASP A 190 9.10 56.09 61.44
CA ASP A 190 8.43 57.28 60.88
C ASP A 190 9.43 58.44 60.91
N ASP A 191 10.20 58.60 59.82
CA ASP A 191 11.05 59.78 59.61
C ASP A 191 10.20 60.93 59.08
N SER A 192 9.45 61.57 59.98
CA SER A 192 8.84 62.87 59.76
C SER A 192 9.73 63.97 60.36
N HIS A 193 10.62 64.58 59.57
CA HIS A 193 11.02 65.99 59.68
C HIS A 193 11.78 66.49 58.44
#